data_AF-A0A417WEZ9-F1
#
_entry.id   AF-A0A417WEZ9-F1
#
_cell.length_a   1.000
_cell.length_b   1.000
_cell.length_c   1.000
_cell.angle_alpha   90.00
_cell.angle_beta   90.00
_cell.angle_gamma   90.00
#
_symmetry.space_group_name_H-M   'P 1'
#
loop_
_entity.id
_entity.type
_entity.pdbx_description
1 polymer ?
#
loop_
_entity_poly.entity_id
_entity_poly.type
_entity_poly.pdbx_seq_one_letter_code
_entity_poly.pdbx_strand_id
1 'polypeptide(L)' 'MREKIEKLYLEGELTEKGLDNAVKKKWITAEEKAEIIEKKKSCTGATEK' A
#
# COMPACT_ATOMS: atom_id res chain seq x y z
N MET A 1 -6.75 9.73 -4.90
CA MET A 1 -5.33 9.86 -4.45
C MET A 1 -4.85 8.53 -3.85
N ARG A 2 -5.68 7.88 -3.01
CA ARG A 2 -5.56 6.47 -2.60
C ARG A 2 -5.16 5.50 -3.70
N GLU A 3 -5.90 5.46 -4.82
CA GLU A 3 -5.65 4.49 -5.89
C GLU A 3 -4.25 4.59 -6.50
N LYS A 4 -3.69 5.80 -6.63
CA LYS A 4 -2.31 6.00 -7.11
C LYS A 4 -1.29 5.43 -6.12
N ILE A 5 -1.50 5.70 -4.83
CA ILE A 5 -0.65 5.20 -3.74
C ILE A 5 -0.74 3.68 -3.63
N GLU A 6 -1.94 3.11 -3.74
CA GLU A 6 -2.19 1.67 -3.80
C GLU A 6 -1.43 1.04 -4.97
N LYS A 7 -1.59 1.58 -6.19
CA LYS A 7 -0.94 1.05 -7.39
C LYS A 7 0.58 1.05 -7.25
N LEU A 8 1.17 2.18 -6.84
CA LEU A 8 2.62 2.29 -6.60
C LEU A 8 3.10 1.31 -5.53
N TYR A 9 2.33 1.11 -4.46
CA TYR A 9 2.68 0.16 -3.41
C TYR A 9 2.58 -1.29 -3.88
N LEU A 10 1.51 -1.64 -4.62
CA LEU A 10 1.33 -2.97 -5.21
C LEU A 10 2.44 -3.29 -6.22
N GLU A 11 2.77 -2.33 -7.10
CA GLU A 11 3.86 -2.42 -8.09
C GLU A 11 5.26 -2.45 -7.45
N GLY A 12 5.39 -2.10 -6.16
CA GLY A 12 6.66 -2.09 -5.43
C GLY A 12 7.48 -0.82 -5.62
N GLU A 13 6.95 0.17 -6.34
CA GLU A 13 7.53 1.52 -6.46
C GLU A 13 7.35 2.36 -5.18
N LEU A 14 6.40 1.98 -4.32
CA LEU A 14 6.20 2.59 -3.02
C LEU A 14 6.51 1.60 -1.88
N THR A 15 7.26 2.08 -0.89
CA THR A 15 7.54 1.33 0.34
C THR A 15 6.56 1.69 1.46
N GLU A 16 6.58 0.94 2.56
CA GLU A 16 5.74 1.23 3.73
C GLU A 16 6.00 2.64 4.31
N LYS A 17 7.23 3.17 4.18
CA LYS A 17 7.54 4.57 4.51
C LYS A 17 6.81 5.56 3.61
N GLY A 18 6.61 5.23 2.33
CA GLY A 18 5.82 6.03 1.40
C GLY A 18 4.35 6.07 1.79
N LEU A 19 3.79 4.94 2.21
CA LEU A 19 2.44 4.86 2.80
C LEU A 19 2.32 5.70 4.08
N ASP A 20 3.30 5.63 4.97
CA ASP A 20 3.31 6.43 6.20
C ASP A 20 3.32 7.95 5.93
N ASN A 21 4.13 8.38 4.96
CA ASN A 21 4.13 9.77 4.50
C ASN A 21 2.80 10.17 3.85
N ALA A 22 2.15 9.26 3.13
CA ALA A 22 0.82 9.51 2.55
C ALA A 22 -0.23 9.69 3.66
N VAL A 23 -0.16 8.92 4.75
CA VAL A 23 -1.01 9.11 5.94
C VAL A 23 -0.73 10.45 6.61
N LYS A 24 0.55 10.79 6.84
CA LYS A 24 0.95 12.08 7.43
C LYS A 24 0.51 13.28 6.61
N LYS A 25 0.57 13.18 5.28
CA LYS A 25 0.08 14.20 4.34
C LYS A 25 -1.45 14.20 4.19
N LYS A 26 -2.17 13.34 4.92
CA LYS A 26 -3.62 13.14 4.80
C LYS A 26 -4.07 12.81 3.36
N TRP A 27 -3.21 12.12 2.60
CA TRP A 27 -3.54 11.62 1.26
C TRP A 27 -4.33 10.32 1.31
N ILE A 28 -4.13 9.53 2.37
CA ILE A 28 -4.89 8.32 2.73
C ILE A 28 -5.05 8.28 4.26
N THR A 29 -5.99 7.46 4.74
CA THR A 29 -6.16 7.18 6.17
C THR A 29 -5.33 5.97 6.63
N ALA A 30 -5.24 5.77 7.95
CA ALA A 30 -4.57 4.61 8.54
C ALA A 30 -5.29 3.29 8.19
N GLU A 31 -6.62 3.32 8.06
CA GLU A 31 -7.40 2.17 7.56
C GLU A 31 -7.04 1.83 6.12
N GLU A 32 -7.04 2.83 5.22
CA GLU A 32 -6.65 2.59 3.82
C GLU A 32 -5.22 2.07 3.69
N LYS A 33 -4.28 2.55 4.53
CA LYS A 33 -2.93 2.00 4.59
C LYS A 33 -2.96 0.50 4.93
N ALA A 34 -3.76 0.10 5.92
CA ALA A 34 -3.87 -1.31 6.31
C ALA A 34 -4.45 -2.16 5.17
N GLU A 35 -5.50 -1.69 4.51
CA GLU A 35 -6.08 -2.38 3.35
C GLU A 35 -5.07 -2.55 2.21
N ILE A 36 -4.29 -1.51 1.89
CA ILE A 36 -3.28 -1.56 0.82
C ILE A 36 -2.17 -2.57 1.15
N ILE A 37 -1.73 -2.62 2.42
CA ILE A 37 -0.73 -3.58 2.90
C ILE A 37 -1.27 -5.01 2.82
N GLU A 38 -2.50 -5.23 3.27
CA GLU A 38 -3.15 -6.53 3.21
C GLU A 38 -3.33 -7.00 1.76
N LYS A 39 -3.75 -6.11 0.87
CA LYS A 39 -3.91 -6.38 -0.56
C LYS A 39 -2.57 -6.72 -1.23
N LYS A 40 -1.48 -6.05 -0.86
CA LYS A 40 -0.13 -6.41 -1.35
C LYS A 40 0.27 -7.79 -0.86
N LYS A 41 0.08 -8.11 0.42
CA LYS A 41 0.36 -9.46 0.97
C LYS A 41 -0.43 -10.53 0.23
N SER A 42 -1.70 -10.27 -0.06
CA SER A 42 -2.53 -11.18 -0.86
C SER A 42 -2.01 -11.35 -2.29
N CYS A 43 -1.39 -10.33 -2.89
CA CYS A 43 -0.90 -10.38 -4.26
C CYS A 43 0.51 -10.99 -4.38
N THR A 44 1.35 -10.88 -3.34
CA THR A 44 2.71 -11.47 -3.31
C THR A 44 2.76 -12.87 -2.69
N GLY A 45 1.65 -13.36 -2.12
CA GLY A 45 1.54 -14.69 -1.52
C GLY A 45 1.27 -15.85 -2.50
N ALA A 46 1.28 -15.61 -3.82
CA ALA A 46 0.98 -16.63 -4.83
C ALA A 46 2.23 -17.31 -5.43
N THR A 47 3.38 -17.30 -4.73
CA THR A 47 4.60 -18.01 -5.19
C THR A 47 5.27 -18.82 -4.09
N GLU A 48 4.48 -19.46 -3.24
CA GLU A 48 4.95 -20.59 -2.42
C GLU A 48 3.87 -21.69 -2.39
N LYS A 49 3.88 -22.57 -3.39
CA LYS A 49 3.57 -24.00 -3.29
C LYS A 49 3.91 -24.76 -4.56
#